data_AF-A0AA38UWC3-F1
#
_entry.id   AF-A0AA38UWC3-F1
#
_cell.length_a   1.000
_cell.length_b   1.000
_cell.length_c   1.000
_cell.angle_alpha   90.00
_cell.angle_beta   90.00
_cell.angle_gamma   90.00
#
_symmetry.space_group_name_H-M   'P 1'
#
loop_
_entity.id
_entity.type
_entity.pdbx_description
1 polymer ?
#
loop_
_entity_poly.entity_id
_entity_poly.type
_entity_poly.pdbx_seq_one_letter_code
_entity_poly.pdbx_strand_id
1 'polypeptide(L)'
;MTRPPLPLHCANANIKTILSSGSLPPVKYQILNCQGQDILVGRLKIETATGSGHAFILRRYDTGAVSLTTMFRAAFPKADEQSEKDEVQWVKDNYDLSGNNGSSKDTSITRLAGTWVSPELARDLGNSYLLDDLISLVVDAQPDPNANYRRSGKGATATPKSPSSTDITVSNQPTVLSPIAVPNPSKRRKEASPVPVVPPASPPPERPVPPRRSNRTRSPAPKVSAIPLGKTPSRRTLKREVKEEVVTPGGSDETAVDEEAEAVEDVAGEQLRLQDIAEQKTLIEDLKAKRNAAMEESGHIDESEKLIAKRAREEEEEALQFNFKEPEVGERAIATNRRIGGFFEEPRHKSLAWGVAAFAFGLGAVSFLPNFL
;
A
#
# COMPACT_ATOMS: atom_id res chain seq x y z
N MET A 1 16.42 30.11 7.99
CA MET A 1 17.39 29.79 6.91
C MET A 1 16.82 30.24 5.56
N THR A 2 17.65 30.61 4.58
CA THR A 2 17.16 30.93 3.22
C THR A 2 16.53 29.70 2.57
N ARG A 3 15.38 29.86 1.91
CA ARG A 3 14.68 28.77 1.23
C ARG A 3 15.50 28.23 0.05
N PRO A 4 15.65 26.90 -0.10
CA PRO A 4 16.33 26.33 -1.25
C PRO A 4 15.58 26.68 -2.56
N PRO A 5 16.28 26.83 -3.70
CA PRO A 5 15.64 27.13 -4.96
C PRO A 5 14.75 25.96 -5.42
N LEU A 6 13.49 26.27 -5.76
CA LEU A 6 12.55 25.25 -6.23
C LEU A 6 12.93 24.75 -7.63
N PRO A 7 12.75 23.45 -7.93
CA PRO A 7 13.09 22.86 -9.22
C PRO A 7 12.00 23.17 -10.28
N LEU A 8 11.83 24.46 -10.61
CA LEU A 8 10.80 24.94 -11.54
C LEU A 8 10.93 24.35 -12.96
N HIS A 9 12.13 23.94 -13.36
CA HIS A 9 12.38 23.24 -14.63
C HIS A 9 11.70 21.86 -14.69
N CYS A 10 11.41 21.26 -13.53
CA CYS A 10 10.70 19.99 -13.38
C CYS A 10 9.22 20.18 -13.03
N ALA A 11 8.68 21.39 -13.12
CA ALA A 11 7.29 21.67 -12.80
C ALA A 11 6.31 20.88 -13.70
N ASN A 12 5.23 20.41 -13.09
CA ASN A 12 4.21 19.62 -13.77
C ASN A 12 3.35 20.49 -14.71
N ALA A 13 3.58 20.36 -16.01
CA ALA A 13 2.84 21.10 -17.04
C ALA A 13 1.32 20.83 -17.04
N ASN A 14 0.87 19.65 -16.58
CA ASN A 14 -0.53 19.27 -16.56
C ASN A 14 -1.34 20.06 -15.52
N ILE A 15 -0.71 20.70 -14.53
CA ILE A 15 -1.44 21.51 -13.55
C ILE A 15 -2.11 22.68 -14.26
N LYS A 16 -1.38 23.37 -15.15
CA LYS A 16 -1.92 24.51 -15.91
C LYS A 16 -3.10 24.11 -16.79
N THR A 17 -3.05 22.92 -17.40
CA THR A 17 -4.15 22.43 -18.24
C THR A 17 -5.38 22.09 -17.41
N ILE A 18 -5.21 21.47 -16.23
CA ILE A 18 -6.30 21.17 -15.29
C ILE A 18 -6.97 22.47 -14.83
N LEU A 19 -6.19 23.45 -14.38
CA LEU A 19 -6.71 24.74 -13.92
C LEU A 19 -7.45 25.49 -15.03
N SER A 20 -6.89 25.51 -16.24
CA SER A 20 -7.51 26.17 -17.40
C SER A 20 -8.80 25.49 -17.87
N SER A 21 -8.97 24.20 -17.59
CA SER A 21 -10.17 23.45 -17.99
C SER A 21 -11.39 23.76 -17.12
N GLY A 22 -11.19 24.33 -15.93
CA GLY A 22 -12.25 24.56 -14.93
C GLY A 22 -12.84 23.29 -14.30
N SER A 23 -12.45 22.09 -14.78
CA SER A 23 -12.90 20.81 -14.24
C SER A 23 -11.86 20.27 -13.26
N LEU A 24 -11.98 20.70 -11.99
CA LEU A 24 -11.06 20.24 -10.96
C LEU A 24 -11.31 18.77 -10.60
N PRO A 25 -10.26 17.94 -10.40
CA PRO A 25 -10.44 16.54 -10.03
C PRO A 25 -11.14 16.40 -8.66
N PRO A 26 -12.05 15.43 -8.48
CA PRO A 26 -12.72 15.25 -7.21
C PRO A 26 -11.79 14.64 -6.15
N VAL A 27 -11.89 15.14 -4.91
CA VAL A 27 -11.22 14.54 -3.74
C VAL A 27 -11.95 13.24 -3.38
N LYS A 28 -11.22 12.13 -3.37
CA LYS A 28 -11.76 10.82 -2.94
C LYS A 28 -11.34 10.55 -1.51
N TYR A 29 -12.24 9.98 -0.73
CA TYR A 29 -11.99 9.64 0.66
C TYR A 29 -11.71 8.15 0.81
N GLN A 30 -10.80 7.81 1.72
CA GLN A 30 -10.40 6.44 2.00
C GLN A 30 -10.02 6.33 3.49
N ILE A 31 -10.48 5.26 4.13
CA ILE A 31 -10.06 4.95 5.51
C ILE A 31 -8.79 4.10 5.43
N LEU A 32 -7.71 4.58 6.02
CA LEU A 32 -6.48 3.83 6.21
C LEU A 32 -6.48 3.20 7.60
N ASN A 33 -6.23 1.90 7.70
CA ASN A 33 -5.99 1.25 8.99
C ASN A 33 -4.48 1.22 9.23
N CYS A 34 -4.01 1.95 10.23
CA CYS A 34 -2.61 2.03 10.61
C CYS A 34 -2.51 1.83 12.12
N GLN A 35 -1.75 0.81 12.54
CA GLN A 35 -1.55 0.52 13.97
C GLN A 35 -2.86 0.30 14.75
N GLY A 36 -3.90 -0.24 14.09
CA GLY A 36 -5.22 -0.46 14.70
C GLY A 36 -6.10 0.79 14.79
N GLN A 37 -5.59 1.97 14.41
CA GLN A 37 -6.37 3.18 14.27
C GLN A 37 -6.83 3.38 12.82
N ASP A 38 -8.10 3.74 12.66
CA ASP A 38 -8.68 4.11 11.37
C ASP A 38 -8.52 5.61 11.15
N ILE A 39 -7.77 5.99 10.11
CA ILE A 39 -7.52 7.38 9.74
C ILE A 39 -8.25 7.67 8.43
N LEU A 40 -9.15 8.65 8.44
CA LEU A 40 -9.80 9.12 7.23
C LEU A 40 -8.85 10.05 6.45
N VAL A 41 -8.58 9.67 5.19
CA VAL A 41 -7.67 10.41 4.30
C VAL A 41 -8.40 10.79 3.01
N GLY A 42 -8.29 12.05 2.63
CA GLY A 42 -8.64 12.57 1.32
C GLY A 42 -7.46 12.45 0.37
N ARG A 43 -7.73 12.01 -0.86
CA ARG A 43 -6.74 11.94 -1.95
C ARG A 43 -7.26 12.67 -3.17
N LEU A 44 -6.48 13.63 -3.65
CA LEU A 44 -6.68 14.28 -4.93
C LEU A 44 -5.72 13.68 -5.96
N LYS A 45 -6.25 13.15 -7.06
CA LYS A 45 -5.43 12.59 -8.14
C LYS A 45 -5.02 13.70 -9.10
N ILE A 46 -3.72 13.82 -9.37
CA ILE A 46 -3.16 14.79 -10.32
C ILE A 46 -2.41 14.02 -11.41
N GLU A 47 -2.61 14.40 -12.66
CA GLU A 47 -1.91 13.79 -13.79
C GLU A 47 -0.47 14.29 -13.88
N THR A 48 0.48 13.40 -14.12
CA THR A 48 1.92 13.72 -14.18
C THR A 48 2.55 13.08 -15.40
N ALA A 49 3.56 13.72 -15.99
CA ALA A 49 4.29 13.17 -17.15
C ALA A 49 5.28 12.03 -16.82
N THR A 50 5.32 11.55 -15.57
CA THR A 50 6.20 10.46 -15.11
C THR A 50 5.64 9.09 -15.52
N GLY A 51 6.45 8.02 -15.46
CA GLY A 51 6.04 6.67 -15.85
C GLY A 51 4.79 6.11 -15.13
N SER A 52 4.44 6.63 -13.95
CA SER A 52 3.17 6.30 -13.26
C SER A 52 1.94 6.97 -13.90
N GLY A 53 2.15 8.08 -14.60
CA GLY A 53 1.09 8.90 -15.21
C GLY A 53 0.30 9.76 -14.24
N HIS A 54 0.49 9.59 -12.93
CA HIS A 54 -0.23 10.36 -11.91
C HIS A 54 0.51 10.42 -10.57
N ALA A 55 0.15 11.41 -9.76
CA ALA A 55 0.48 11.56 -8.36
C ALA A 55 -0.80 11.78 -7.54
N PHE A 56 -0.69 11.67 -6.22
CA PHE A 56 -1.78 11.97 -5.30
C PHE A 56 -1.33 13.06 -4.34
N ILE A 57 -2.20 14.01 -4.01
CA ILE A 57 -2.05 14.87 -2.84
C ILE A 57 -2.92 14.29 -1.73
N LEU A 58 -2.33 14.08 -0.56
CA LEU A 58 -3.01 13.47 0.58
C LEU A 58 -3.29 14.51 1.68
N ARG A 59 -4.49 14.42 2.26
CA ARG A 59 -4.89 15.16 3.47
C ARG A 59 -5.50 14.21 4.47
N ARG A 60 -5.12 14.30 5.73
CA ARG A 60 -5.73 13.56 6.84
C ARG A 60 -6.80 14.41 7.51
N TYR A 61 -7.92 13.81 7.90
CA TYR A 61 -9.09 14.55 8.41
C TYR A 61 -9.21 14.59 9.93
N ASP A 62 -8.40 13.82 10.64
CA ASP A 62 -8.27 13.88 12.09
C ASP A 62 -7.56 15.17 12.55
N THR A 63 -6.44 15.53 11.93
CA THR A 63 -5.69 16.77 12.22
C THR A 63 -5.88 17.86 11.16
N GLY A 64 -6.49 17.52 10.02
CA GLY A 64 -6.63 18.41 8.87
C GLY A 64 -5.35 18.59 8.04
N ALA A 65 -4.22 18.01 8.46
CA ALA A 65 -2.90 18.24 7.85
C ALA A 65 -2.78 17.66 6.42
N VAL A 66 -1.94 18.30 5.61
CA VAL A 66 -1.66 17.94 4.21
C VAL A 66 -0.24 17.41 4.08
N SER A 67 -0.04 16.36 3.29
CA SER A 67 1.28 15.75 3.11
C SER A 67 2.17 16.57 2.16
N LEU A 68 3.19 17.22 2.72
CA LEU A 68 4.17 18.04 2.02
C LEU A 68 4.92 17.26 0.95
N THR A 69 5.35 16.04 1.25
CA THR A 69 6.13 15.20 0.31
C THR A 69 5.30 14.84 -0.90
N THR A 70 4.02 14.51 -0.71
CA THR A 70 3.12 14.20 -1.84
C THR A 70 2.80 15.44 -2.67
N MET A 71 2.67 16.60 -2.00
CA MET A 71 2.47 17.90 -2.65
C MET A 71 3.68 18.27 -3.53
N PHE A 72 4.90 18.11 -2.99
CA PHE A 72 6.15 18.36 -3.72
C PHE A 72 6.28 17.45 -4.95
N ARG A 73 6.02 16.15 -4.81
CA ARG A 73 6.09 15.20 -5.94
C ARG A 73 5.02 15.45 -7.00
N ALA A 74 3.85 15.94 -6.61
CA ALA A 74 2.80 16.30 -7.57
C ALA A 74 3.16 17.58 -8.35
N ALA A 75 3.82 18.54 -7.69
CA ALA A 75 4.31 19.78 -8.31
C ALA A 75 5.53 19.54 -9.20
N PHE A 76 6.49 18.74 -8.75
CA PHE A 76 7.77 18.52 -9.40
C PHE A 76 8.04 17.02 -9.66
N PRO A 77 7.31 16.39 -10.57
CA PRO A 77 7.32 14.93 -10.76
C PRO A 77 8.63 14.36 -11.31
N LYS A 78 9.55 15.22 -11.76
CA LYS A 78 10.89 14.88 -12.24
C LYS A 78 12.02 15.42 -11.35
N ALA A 79 11.69 16.00 -10.19
CA ALA A 79 12.71 16.51 -9.28
C ALA A 79 13.49 15.37 -8.62
N ASP A 80 14.73 15.68 -8.24
CA ASP A 80 15.59 14.75 -7.52
C ASP A 80 15.15 14.61 -6.06
N GLU A 81 15.41 13.44 -5.48
CA GLU A 81 15.13 13.17 -4.07
C GLU A 81 15.84 14.14 -3.12
N GLN A 82 16.99 14.70 -3.55
CA GLN A 82 17.73 15.66 -2.73
C GLN A 82 16.98 16.99 -2.61
N SER A 83 16.42 17.52 -3.70
CA SER A 83 15.61 18.74 -3.65
C SER A 83 14.35 18.57 -2.79
N GLU A 84 13.73 17.38 -2.81
CA GLU A 84 12.63 17.06 -1.89
C GLU A 84 13.09 17.09 -0.43
N LYS A 85 14.25 16.50 -0.11
CA LYS A 85 14.82 16.52 1.25
C LYS A 85 15.16 17.92 1.72
N ASP A 86 15.78 18.73 0.86
CA ASP A 86 16.20 20.10 1.19
C ASP A 86 14.97 20.97 1.49
N GLU A 87 13.90 20.86 0.68
CA GLU A 87 12.65 21.58 0.91
C GLU A 87 11.95 21.08 2.18
N VAL A 88 11.89 19.77 2.41
CA VAL A 88 11.33 19.20 3.64
C VAL A 88 12.11 19.66 4.88
N GLN A 89 13.43 19.70 4.80
CA GLN A 89 14.28 20.16 5.89
C GLN A 89 14.07 21.64 6.17
N TRP A 90 14.04 22.46 5.11
CA TRP A 90 13.72 23.89 5.24
C TRP A 90 12.36 24.10 5.90
N VAL A 91 11.31 23.36 5.52
CA VAL A 91 10.00 23.50 6.17
C VAL A 91 10.06 23.14 7.66
N LYS A 92 10.78 22.07 8.03
CA LYS A 92 10.96 21.68 9.44
C LYS A 92 11.68 22.75 10.27
N ASP A 93 12.65 23.43 9.68
CA ASP A 93 13.48 24.42 10.37
C ASP A 93 12.81 25.79 10.51
N ASN A 94 11.80 26.10 9.69
CA ASN A 94 11.16 27.42 9.66
C ASN A 94 9.71 27.43 10.14
N TYR A 95 9.06 26.26 10.29
CA TYR A 95 7.65 26.18 10.70
C TYR A 95 7.44 25.15 11.81
N ASP A 96 6.48 25.43 12.69
CA ASP A 96 6.05 24.45 13.69
C ASP A 96 5.19 23.36 13.03
N LEU A 97 5.64 22.12 13.16
CA LEU A 97 4.95 20.92 12.65
C LEU A 97 4.35 20.07 13.77
N SER A 98 4.37 20.58 15.01
CA SER A 98 3.76 19.90 16.16
C SER A 98 2.26 19.69 15.92
N GLY A 99 1.74 18.52 16.32
CA GLY A 99 0.33 18.16 16.14
C GLY A 99 -0.13 17.82 14.72
N ASN A 100 0.65 18.12 13.68
CA ASN A 100 0.24 17.82 12.29
C ASN A 100 0.33 16.32 11.95
N ASN A 101 1.31 15.61 12.51
CA ASN A 101 1.50 14.18 12.36
C ASN A 101 1.80 13.54 13.72
N GLY A 102 1.42 12.26 13.86
CA GLY A 102 1.75 11.48 15.04
C GLY A 102 3.23 11.49 15.38
N SER A 103 3.55 11.59 16.66
CA SER A 103 4.92 11.56 17.19
C SER A 103 5.12 10.31 18.04
N SER A 104 6.36 9.83 18.18
CA SER A 104 6.65 8.70 19.08
C SER A 104 6.26 8.99 20.54
N LYS A 105 6.16 10.27 20.91
CA LYS A 105 5.74 10.70 22.25
C LYS A 105 4.21 10.79 22.41
N ASP A 106 3.49 10.95 21.31
CA ASP A 106 2.04 11.16 21.33
C ASP A 106 1.35 10.02 20.56
N THR A 107 0.84 9.07 21.32
CA THR A 107 0.13 7.89 20.81
C THR A 107 -1.32 8.18 20.41
N SER A 108 -1.83 9.39 20.68
CA SER A 108 -3.20 9.76 20.33
C SER A 108 -3.39 9.85 18.81
N ILE A 109 -2.36 10.29 18.08
CA ILE A 109 -2.38 10.48 16.63
C ILE A 109 -1.43 9.45 16.00
N THR A 110 -1.96 8.56 15.17
CA THR A 110 -1.09 7.63 14.41
C THR A 110 -0.20 8.38 13.41
N ARG A 111 1.08 8.00 13.39
CA ARG A 111 2.09 8.56 12.49
C ARG A 111 1.95 7.98 11.08
N LEU A 112 1.76 8.86 10.10
CA LEU A 112 1.83 8.53 8.68
C LEU A 112 3.21 8.86 8.12
N ALA A 113 3.62 8.17 7.05
CA ALA A 113 4.90 8.42 6.39
C ALA A 113 4.96 9.85 5.78
N GLY A 114 6.18 10.38 5.66
CA GLY A 114 6.44 11.71 5.13
C GLY A 114 6.23 12.84 6.14
N THR A 115 6.35 14.07 5.64
CA THR A 115 6.16 15.29 6.42
C THR A 115 4.76 15.85 6.14
N TRP A 116 4.07 16.28 7.19
CA TRP A 116 2.72 16.81 7.12
C TRP A 116 2.69 18.22 7.68
N VAL A 117 1.98 19.11 7.00
CA VAL A 117 1.91 20.54 7.30
C VAL A 117 0.47 20.96 7.59
N SER A 118 0.30 22.06 8.32
CA SER A 118 -1.02 22.63 8.61
C SER A 118 -1.72 23.08 7.31
N PRO A 119 -3.05 23.20 7.30
CA PRO A 119 -3.79 23.63 6.11
C PRO A 119 -3.40 25.01 5.59
N GLU A 120 -3.11 25.94 6.50
CA GLU A 120 -2.68 27.31 6.18
C GLU A 120 -1.32 27.29 5.48
N LEU A 121 -0.35 26.59 6.06
CA LEU A 121 0.97 26.43 5.46
C LEU A 121 0.92 25.67 4.13
N ALA A 122 0.01 24.70 3.99
CA ALA A 122 -0.20 23.99 2.74
C ALA A 122 -0.64 24.94 1.62
N ARG A 123 -1.52 25.92 1.91
CA ARG A 123 -1.95 26.94 0.93
C ARG A 123 -0.79 27.83 0.50
N ASP A 124 0.01 28.32 1.46
CA ASP A 124 1.18 29.16 1.17
C ASP A 124 2.23 28.43 0.31
N LEU A 125 2.53 27.18 0.66
CA LEU A 125 3.42 26.33 -0.14
C LEU A 125 2.79 25.96 -1.48
N GLY A 126 1.48 25.74 -1.51
CA GLY A 126 0.69 25.52 -2.73
C GLY A 126 0.86 26.64 -3.75
N ASN A 127 0.83 27.90 -3.31
CA ASN A 127 1.10 29.07 -4.15
C ASN A 127 2.50 29.02 -4.75
N SER A 128 3.49 28.70 -3.92
CA SER A 128 4.89 28.56 -4.36
C SER A 128 5.09 27.41 -5.36
N TYR A 129 4.28 26.36 -5.25
CA TYR A 129 4.35 25.15 -6.08
C TYR A 129 3.42 25.19 -7.29
N LEU A 130 2.70 26.31 -7.50
CA LEU A 130 1.70 26.47 -8.56
C LEU A 130 0.53 25.47 -8.45
N LEU A 131 0.19 25.07 -7.21
CA LEU A 131 -0.91 24.16 -6.87
C LEU A 131 -2.10 24.87 -6.19
N ASP A 132 -2.12 26.20 -6.14
CA ASP A 132 -3.06 27.05 -5.37
C ASP A 132 -4.50 26.52 -5.30
N ASP A 133 -5.26 26.59 -6.41
CA ASP A 133 -6.67 26.16 -6.45
C ASP A 133 -6.87 24.68 -6.07
N LEU A 134 -5.88 23.82 -6.39
CA LEU A 134 -5.94 22.39 -6.07
C LEU A 134 -5.75 22.15 -4.57
N ILE A 135 -4.89 22.93 -3.90
CA ILE A 135 -4.71 22.85 -2.45
C ILE A 135 -5.91 23.43 -1.74
N SER A 136 -6.43 24.57 -2.19
CA SER A 136 -7.67 25.15 -1.67
C SER A 136 -8.81 24.14 -1.75
N LEU A 137 -8.97 23.44 -2.88
CA LEU A 137 -9.94 22.37 -3.03
C LEU A 137 -9.73 21.21 -2.02
N VAL A 138 -8.50 20.78 -1.79
CA VAL A 138 -8.19 19.67 -0.84
C VAL A 138 -8.43 20.08 0.61
N VAL A 139 -8.10 21.33 0.96
CA VAL A 139 -8.26 21.89 2.31
C VAL A 139 -9.73 22.19 2.62
N ASP A 140 -10.52 22.58 1.63
CA ASP A 140 -11.93 22.92 1.82
C ASP A 140 -12.86 21.70 1.68
N ALA A 141 -12.38 20.63 1.06
CA ALA A 141 -13.10 19.38 0.97
C ALA A 141 -13.50 18.87 2.37
N GLN A 142 -14.76 18.47 2.52
CA GLN A 142 -15.31 17.89 3.75
C GLN A 142 -15.89 16.50 3.44
N PRO A 143 -15.53 15.47 4.22
CA PRO A 143 -16.17 14.17 4.11
C PRO A 143 -17.62 14.27 4.57
N ASP A 144 -18.53 13.64 3.83
CA ASP A 144 -19.88 13.37 4.29
C ASP A 144 -19.83 12.45 5.54
N PRO A 145 -20.38 12.88 6.70
CA PRO A 145 -20.39 12.09 7.93
C PRO A 145 -21.23 10.81 7.82
N ASN A 146 -22.16 10.74 6.87
CA ASN A 146 -23.05 9.60 6.68
C ASN A 146 -22.54 8.62 5.60
N ALA A 147 -21.48 8.97 4.86
CA ALA A 147 -20.98 8.14 3.79
C ALA A 147 -20.13 6.97 4.29
N ASN A 148 -20.32 5.80 3.70
CA ASN A 148 -19.49 4.63 3.97
C ASN A 148 -18.24 4.64 3.08
N TYR A 149 -17.09 4.98 3.65
CA TYR A 149 -15.83 5.07 2.93
C TYR A 149 -15.12 3.71 2.80
N ARG A 150 -14.48 3.50 1.65
CA ARG A 150 -13.69 2.29 1.40
C ARG A 150 -12.51 2.21 2.37
N ARG A 151 -12.39 1.11 3.10
CA ARG A 151 -11.26 0.77 3.97
C ARG A 151 -10.10 0.18 3.18
N SER A 152 -8.87 0.63 3.43
CA SER A 152 -7.65 0.10 2.82
C SER A 152 -7.10 -1.07 3.66
N GLY A 153 -7.68 -2.25 3.47
CA GLY A 153 -7.19 -3.48 4.08
C GLY A 153 -7.18 -4.58 3.03
N LYS A 154 -6.03 -5.24 2.86
CA LYS A 154 -5.89 -6.44 2.03
C LYS A 154 -6.49 -7.62 2.80
N GLY A 155 -7.81 -7.61 2.92
CA GLY A 155 -8.54 -8.49 3.83
C GLY A 155 -9.97 -8.06 4.07
N ALA A 156 -10.64 -7.43 3.09
CA ALA A 156 -12.10 -7.35 3.09
C ALA A 156 -12.68 -8.74 2.78
N THR A 157 -12.39 -9.71 3.64
CA THR A 157 -13.26 -10.85 3.87
C THR A 157 -14.57 -10.25 4.37
N ALA A 158 -15.64 -10.50 3.62
CA ALA A 158 -16.99 -10.12 3.99
C ALA A 158 -17.25 -10.47 5.46
N THR A 159 -17.69 -9.49 6.25
CA THR A 159 -18.27 -9.80 7.55
C THR A 159 -19.54 -10.65 7.35
N PRO A 160 -19.74 -11.67 8.19
CA PRO A 160 -20.92 -12.52 8.16
C PRO A 160 -22.16 -11.72 8.62
N LYS A 161 -23.32 -12.12 8.07
CA LYS A 161 -24.64 -11.64 8.51
C LYS A 161 -24.80 -11.79 10.02
N SER A 162 -25.37 -10.78 10.67
CA SER A 162 -25.90 -10.87 12.02
C SER A 162 -26.87 -12.07 12.14
N PRO A 163 -26.74 -12.92 13.16
CA PRO A 163 -27.82 -13.82 13.53
C PRO A 163 -28.95 -13.03 14.18
N SER A 164 -30.13 -13.13 13.57
CA SER A 164 -31.42 -12.85 14.15
C SER A 164 -31.56 -13.61 15.47
N SER A 165 -31.65 -12.89 16.60
CA SER A 165 -32.11 -13.45 17.86
C SER A 165 -33.60 -13.21 18.01
N THR A 166 -34.32 -14.33 18.06
CA THR A 166 -35.72 -14.52 18.41
C THR A 166 -36.02 -14.14 19.86
N ASP A 167 -37.18 -13.50 20.06
CA ASP A 167 -38.13 -13.54 21.18
C ASP A 167 -37.67 -13.87 22.61
N ILE A 168 -37.90 -12.93 23.54
CA ILE A 168 -38.64 -13.21 24.78
C ILE A 168 -39.63 -12.07 25.06
N THR A 169 -40.88 -12.51 25.23
CA THR A 169 -42.15 -11.86 25.56
C THR A 169 -42.23 -11.36 27.01
N VAL A 170 -42.73 -10.15 27.28
CA VAL A 170 -43.70 -9.87 28.38
C VAL A 170 -44.63 -8.71 28.02
N SER A 171 -45.92 -9.00 28.18
CA SER A 171 -47.15 -8.23 27.95
C SER A 171 -47.30 -6.95 28.77
N ASN A 172 -47.87 -5.89 28.17
CA ASN A 172 -49.19 -5.37 28.56
C ASN A 172 -49.73 -4.30 27.58
N GLN A 173 -50.85 -4.66 26.94
CA GLN A 173 -51.80 -3.85 26.18
C GLN A 173 -52.79 -3.14 27.14
N PRO A 174 -53.63 -2.16 26.71
CA PRO A 174 -54.77 -2.39 25.79
C PRO A 174 -55.05 -1.19 24.84
N THR A 175 -55.93 -1.15 23.83
CA THR A 175 -56.67 -2.07 22.93
C THR A 175 -57.50 -1.10 22.07
N VAL A 176 -57.42 -1.12 20.73
CA VAL A 176 -58.56 -0.73 19.87
C VAL A 176 -58.53 -1.53 18.56
N LEU A 177 -59.72 -1.78 18.04
CA LEU A 177 -60.17 -2.89 17.19
C LEU A 177 -59.94 -2.66 15.67
N SER A 178 -59.44 -3.69 14.97
CA SER A 178 -59.91 -4.40 13.75
C SER A 178 -61.01 -3.81 12.82
N PRO A 179 -61.26 -4.32 11.56
CA PRO A 179 -60.53 -5.33 10.74
C PRO A 179 -60.52 -5.09 9.18
N ILE A 180 -59.97 -6.07 8.44
CA ILE A 180 -60.35 -6.62 7.09
C ILE A 180 -59.34 -6.48 5.91
N ALA A 181 -58.71 -7.64 5.62
CA ALA A 181 -58.41 -8.34 4.35
C ALA A 181 -57.71 -7.65 3.12
N VAL A 182 -56.52 -8.21 2.79
CA VAL A 182 -55.87 -8.63 1.50
C VAL A 182 -56.54 -8.24 0.14
N PRO A 183 -55.84 -8.22 -1.03
CA PRO A 183 -54.43 -8.57 -1.33
C PRO A 183 -53.68 -7.62 -2.31
N ASN A 184 -52.39 -7.90 -2.54
CA ASN A 184 -51.52 -7.34 -3.59
C ASN A 184 -52.23 -7.12 -4.95
N PRO A 185 -51.77 -6.12 -5.74
CA PRO A 185 -51.34 -6.50 -7.08
C PRO A 185 -50.09 -5.79 -7.64
N SER A 186 -49.57 -6.53 -8.60
CA SER A 186 -48.56 -6.32 -9.63
C SER A 186 -48.59 -5.00 -10.43
N LYS A 187 -47.39 -4.67 -10.96
CA LYS A 187 -47.09 -4.00 -12.24
C LYS A 187 -48.23 -3.23 -12.95
N ARG A 188 -48.09 -1.90 -13.06
CA ARG A 188 -48.65 -1.07 -14.16
C ARG A 188 -47.99 0.30 -14.12
N ARG A 189 -47.19 0.74 -15.09
CA ARG A 189 -47.54 1.31 -16.41
C ARG A 189 -48.76 2.26 -16.37
N LYS A 190 -48.48 3.56 -16.55
CA LYS A 190 -49.35 4.61 -17.10
C LYS A 190 -48.40 5.73 -17.55
N GLU A 191 -48.19 6.05 -18.83
CA GLU A 191 -49.11 6.38 -19.94
C GLU A 191 -50.02 7.58 -19.59
N ALA A 192 -49.54 8.75 -20.04
CA ALA A 192 -50.18 9.82 -20.82
C ALA A 192 -51.59 10.36 -20.48
N SER A 193 -51.72 11.68 -20.56
CA SER A 193 -52.89 12.40 -21.10
C SER A 193 -52.65 13.91 -21.29
N PRO A 194 -53.47 14.63 -22.10
CA PRO A 194 -53.02 15.37 -23.29
C PRO A 194 -53.57 16.82 -23.37
N VAL A 195 -53.41 17.52 -24.52
CA VAL A 195 -54.43 18.39 -25.20
C VAL A 195 -53.79 19.11 -26.44
N PRO A 196 -54.58 19.45 -27.49
CA PRO A 196 -54.19 19.43 -28.92
C PRO A 196 -54.41 20.75 -29.73
N VAL A 197 -54.28 20.66 -31.08
CA VAL A 197 -54.85 21.51 -32.20
C VAL A 197 -53.91 22.60 -32.77
N VAL A 198 -53.58 22.82 -34.07
CA VAL A 198 -53.90 22.32 -35.46
C VAL A 198 -52.86 22.89 -36.49
N PRO A 199 -52.75 22.39 -37.76
CA PRO A 199 -51.69 22.63 -38.79
C PRO A 199 -52.18 23.58 -39.95
N PRO A 200 -51.73 23.61 -41.25
CA PRO A 200 -50.70 22.86 -42.04
C PRO A 200 -49.89 23.65 -43.13
N ALA A 201 -48.90 22.99 -43.81
CA ALA A 201 -48.68 23.02 -45.29
C ALA A 201 -47.40 22.29 -45.79
N SER A 202 -47.62 21.15 -46.50
CA SER A 202 -46.95 20.54 -47.70
C SER A 202 -45.42 20.24 -47.86
N PRO A 203 -45.04 19.07 -48.48
CA PRO A 203 -43.67 18.55 -48.76
C PRO A 203 -43.23 18.62 -50.26
N PRO A 204 -41.97 18.29 -50.66
CA PRO A 204 -41.61 16.95 -51.25
C PRO A 204 -40.07 16.60 -51.19
N PRO A 205 -39.50 15.64 -51.98
CA PRO A 205 -39.71 14.19 -52.04
C PRO A 205 -38.42 13.32 -51.83
N GLU A 206 -38.67 12.01 -51.77
CA GLU A 206 -37.80 10.84 -51.56
C GLU A 206 -36.58 10.68 -52.47
N ARG A 207 -35.51 10.04 -51.95
CA ARG A 207 -34.53 9.26 -52.73
C ARG A 207 -34.00 8.03 -51.97
N PRO A 208 -33.61 6.95 -52.69
CA PRO A 208 -33.62 5.58 -52.20
C PRO A 208 -32.28 5.09 -51.63
N VAL A 209 -32.39 4.07 -50.77
CA VAL A 209 -31.30 3.28 -50.17
C VAL A 209 -30.60 2.41 -51.23
N PRO A 210 -29.28 2.22 -51.14
CA PRO A 210 -28.64 1.02 -51.67
C PRO A 210 -27.97 0.12 -50.60
N PRO A 211 -27.71 -1.17 -50.92
CA PRO A 211 -27.56 -2.24 -49.96
C PRO A 211 -26.11 -2.72 -49.72
N ARG A 212 -25.89 -3.32 -48.54
CA ARG A 212 -25.13 -4.56 -48.25
C ARG A 212 -23.71 -4.78 -48.86
N ARG A 213 -22.69 -4.96 -47.99
CA ARG A 213 -21.57 -5.96 -48.07
C ARG A 213 -20.67 -5.83 -46.82
N SER A 214 -20.66 -6.79 -45.90
CA SER A 214 -19.81 -8.01 -45.82
C SER A 214 -18.29 -7.76 -45.67
N ASN A 215 -17.72 -8.29 -44.59
CA ASN A 215 -16.34 -8.75 -44.35
C ASN A 215 -15.21 -8.14 -45.20
N ARG A 216 -14.29 -7.42 -44.55
CA ARG A 216 -12.89 -7.33 -44.99
C ARG A 216 -11.92 -7.08 -43.83
N THR A 217 -11.16 -8.13 -43.52
CA THR A 217 -9.69 -8.15 -43.39
C THR A 217 -9.02 -6.95 -42.68
N ARG A 218 -8.61 -7.15 -41.42
CA ARG A 218 -7.54 -6.36 -40.81
C ARG A 218 -6.20 -6.83 -41.37
N SER A 219 -5.60 -6.01 -42.21
CA SER A 219 -4.20 -6.09 -42.68
C SER A 219 -3.21 -5.67 -41.58
N PRO A 220 -1.90 -6.01 -41.72
CA PRO A 220 -0.96 -6.18 -40.63
C PRO A 220 -0.26 -4.88 -40.19
N ALA A 221 0.14 -4.83 -38.92
CA ALA A 221 0.85 -3.72 -38.31
C ALA A 221 2.31 -3.60 -38.81
N PRO A 222 2.88 -2.38 -38.86
CA PRO A 222 4.26 -2.14 -39.27
C PRO A 222 5.27 -2.60 -38.20
N LYS A 223 6.36 -3.22 -38.68
CA LYS A 223 7.56 -3.56 -37.88
C LYS A 223 8.26 -2.26 -37.49
N VAL A 224 8.47 -2.04 -36.19
CA VAL A 224 9.34 -0.98 -35.68
C VAL A 224 10.62 -1.60 -35.14
N SER A 225 11.72 -1.03 -35.62
CA SER A 225 13.10 -1.43 -35.43
C SER A 225 13.54 -1.38 -33.96
N ALA A 226 14.36 -2.37 -33.57
CA ALA A 226 15.00 -2.45 -32.26
C ALA A 226 16.06 -1.34 -32.09
N ILE A 227 16.04 -0.69 -30.92
CA ILE A 227 17.12 0.17 -30.41
C ILE A 227 17.68 -0.53 -29.16
N PRO A 228 19.02 -0.61 -28.99
CA PRO A 228 19.63 -1.33 -27.88
C PRO A 228 19.49 -0.58 -26.55
N LEU A 229 19.15 -1.33 -25.51
CA LEU A 229 18.95 -0.87 -24.13
C LEU A 229 20.31 -0.74 -23.43
N GLY A 230 20.70 0.49 -23.10
CA GLY A 230 21.83 0.80 -22.23
C GLY A 230 21.55 0.35 -20.80
N LYS A 231 22.51 -0.38 -20.21
CA LYS A 231 22.46 -0.90 -18.83
C LYS A 231 22.70 0.24 -17.84
N THR A 232 21.79 0.43 -16.89
CA THR A 232 22.01 1.27 -15.69
C THR A 232 22.72 0.46 -14.59
N PRO A 233 23.68 1.04 -13.86
CA PRO A 233 24.40 0.35 -12.80
C PRO A 233 23.53 0.14 -11.55
N SER A 234 23.49 -1.11 -11.09
CA SER A 234 22.84 -1.52 -9.84
C SER A 234 23.72 -1.11 -8.65
N ARG A 235 23.15 -0.34 -7.73
CA ARG A 235 23.73 0.16 -6.49
C ARG A 235 24.00 -1.03 -5.54
N ARG A 236 25.26 -1.45 -5.44
CA ARG A 236 25.73 -2.47 -4.48
C ARG A 236 25.63 -1.93 -3.05
N THR A 237 24.93 -2.64 -2.20
CA THR A 237 25.03 -2.56 -0.74
C THR A 237 26.34 -3.21 -0.30
N LEU A 238 27.25 -2.40 0.23
CA LEU A 238 28.49 -2.87 0.87
C LEU A 238 28.14 -3.59 2.18
N LYS A 239 28.40 -4.89 2.22
CA LYS A 239 28.40 -5.70 3.44
C LYS A 239 29.81 -5.62 4.00
N ARG A 240 29.98 -4.92 5.13
CA ARG A 240 31.25 -4.78 5.87
C ARG A 240 31.61 -6.16 6.43
N GLU A 241 32.69 -6.74 5.92
CA GLU A 241 33.27 -7.99 6.42
C GLU A 241 34.27 -7.65 7.52
N VAL A 242 34.14 -8.33 8.66
CA VAL A 242 35.01 -8.21 9.83
C VAL A 242 36.37 -8.81 9.48
N LYS A 243 37.43 -7.99 9.51
CA LYS A 243 38.80 -8.43 9.25
C LYS A 243 39.50 -8.64 10.59
N GLU A 244 39.94 -9.88 10.82
CA GLU A 244 40.79 -10.27 11.94
C GLU A 244 42.14 -9.54 11.90
N GLU A 245 42.61 -9.15 13.08
CA GLU A 245 43.94 -8.62 13.37
C GLU A 245 45.04 -9.59 12.94
N VAL A 246 45.96 -9.10 12.12
CA VAL A 246 47.30 -9.68 11.99
C VAL A 246 48.30 -8.59 12.35
N VAL A 247 49.00 -8.84 13.45
CA VAL A 247 50.12 -8.05 13.97
C VAL A 247 51.33 -8.24 13.05
N THR A 248 51.83 -7.16 12.43
CA THR A 248 53.24 -7.09 12.01
C THR A 248 53.83 -5.70 12.24
N PRO A 249 55.06 -5.59 12.80
CA PRO A 249 55.69 -4.34 13.17
C PRO A 249 56.62 -3.81 12.06
N GLY A 250 56.74 -2.47 11.95
CA GLY A 250 57.98 -1.83 11.49
C GLY A 250 57.84 -0.69 10.48
N GLY A 251 57.97 0.55 10.99
CA GLY A 251 58.92 1.54 10.45
C GLY A 251 58.42 2.67 9.54
N SER A 252 58.56 3.92 10.06
CA SER A 252 58.76 5.21 9.34
C SER A 252 57.64 5.73 8.42
N ASP A 253 57.29 7.01 8.32
CA ASP A 253 57.67 8.29 8.94
C ASP A 253 56.61 9.33 8.44
N GLU A 254 56.34 10.38 9.22
CA GLU A 254 55.59 11.61 8.89
C GLU A 254 54.27 11.55 8.08
N THR A 255 53.13 11.73 8.76
CA THR A 255 52.25 12.91 8.59
C THR A 255 51.18 12.91 9.68
N ALA A 256 51.30 13.83 10.62
CA ALA A 256 50.40 14.02 11.75
C ALA A 256 49.35 15.07 11.43
N VAL A 257 48.08 14.67 11.20
CA VAL A 257 46.89 15.51 11.44
C VAL A 257 45.66 14.61 11.70
N ASP A 258 45.27 14.56 12.97
CA ASP A 258 43.91 14.41 13.50
C ASP A 258 43.18 13.04 13.39
N GLU A 259 43.43 12.17 14.37
CA GLU A 259 42.81 10.84 14.52
C GLU A 259 42.18 10.66 15.92
N GLU A 260 41.57 11.72 16.49
CA GLU A 260 40.94 11.69 17.83
C GLU A 260 39.41 11.87 17.82
N ALA A 261 38.78 12.09 16.66
CA ALA A 261 37.32 12.33 16.58
C ALA A 261 36.45 11.08 16.28
N GLU A 262 37.02 9.96 15.85
CA GLU A 262 36.23 8.78 15.42
C GLU A 262 35.97 7.76 16.55
N ALA A 263 36.66 7.86 17.69
CA ALA A 263 36.53 6.89 18.79
C ALA A 263 35.34 7.15 19.75
N VAL A 264 34.66 8.31 19.65
CA VAL A 264 33.58 8.69 20.58
C VAL A 264 32.19 8.33 20.04
N GLU A 265 32.03 8.12 18.73
CA GLU A 265 30.71 7.86 18.12
C GLU A 265 30.31 6.36 18.15
N ASP A 266 31.26 5.44 18.23
CA ASP A 266 30.98 3.99 18.32
C ASP A 266 30.48 3.55 19.73
N VAL A 267 30.79 4.31 20.79
CA VAL A 267 30.39 3.96 22.17
C VAL A 267 28.89 4.17 22.41
N ALA A 268 28.28 5.18 21.76
CA ALA A 268 26.85 5.48 21.92
C ALA A 268 25.95 4.44 21.21
N GLY A 269 26.42 3.86 20.10
CA GLY A 269 25.69 2.82 19.37
C GLY A 269 25.69 1.46 20.08
N GLU A 270 26.82 1.10 20.70
CA GLU A 270 26.96 -0.18 21.43
C GLU A 270 26.02 -0.26 22.63
N GLN A 271 25.86 0.85 23.37
CA GLN A 271 25.02 0.89 24.57
C GLN A 271 23.53 0.72 24.26
N LEU A 272 23.06 1.30 23.15
CA LEU A 272 21.68 1.14 22.67
C LEU A 272 21.44 -0.30 22.17
N ARG A 273 22.43 -0.90 21.50
CA ARG A 273 22.36 -2.31 21.08
C ARG A 273 22.29 -3.28 22.28
N LEU A 274 23.02 -2.99 23.36
CA LEU A 274 22.99 -3.80 24.57
C LEU A 274 21.64 -3.71 25.30
N GLN A 275 21.00 -2.53 25.30
CA GLN A 275 19.63 -2.37 25.82
C GLN A 275 18.62 -3.18 25.00
N ASP A 276 18.65 -3.08 23.67
CA ASP A 276 17.77 -3.87 22.79
C ASP A 276 17.92 -5.38 23.03
N ILE A 277 19.16 -5.87 23.21
CA ILE A 277 19.43 -7.29 23.51
C ILE A 277 18.88 -7.68 24.88
N ALA A 278 18.98 -6.81 25.89
CA ALA A 278 18.44 -7.06 27.22
C ALA A 278 16.91 -7.14 27.18
N GLU A 279 16.24 -6.19 26.51
CA GLU A 279 14.79 -6.17 26.35
C GLU A 279 14.29 -7.42 25.62
N GLN A 280 14.94 -7.81 24.52
CA GLN A 280 14.58 -9.03 23.78
C GLN A 280 14.70 -10.30 24.65
N LYS A 281 15.72 -10.39 25.50
CA LYS A 281 15.88 -11.52 26.42
C LYS A 281 14.75 -11.57 27.44
N THR A 282 14.36 -10.44 28.02
CA THR A 282 13.23 -10.38 28.97
C THR A 282 11.91 -10.79 28.32
N LEU A 283 11.66 -10.37 27.08
CA LEU A 283 10.47 -10.75 26.33
C LEU A 283 10.41 -12.26 26.06
N ILE A 284 11.55 -12.87 25.72
CA ILE A 284 11.64 -14.31 25.47
C ILE A 284 11.41 -15.11 26.76
N GLU A 285 11.93 -14.64 27.88
CA GLU A 285 11.73 -15.27 29.19
C GLU A 285 10.26 -15.23 29.61
N ASP A 286 9.59 -14.08 29.45
CA ASP A 286 8.16 -13.92 29.75
C ASP A 286 7.28 -14.82 28.85
N LEU A 287 7.58 -14.87 27.54
CA LEU A 287 6.87 -15.76 26.62
C LEU A 287 7.08 -17.25 26.94
N LYS A 288 8.27 -17.63 27.42
CA LYS A 288 8.54 -19.00 27.88
C LYS A 288 7.81 -19.31 29.19
N ALA A 289 7.80 -18.38 30.15
CA ALA A 289 7.07 -18.53 31.40
C ALA A 289 5.56 -18.70 31.14
N LYS A 290 5.00 -17.86 30.26
CA LYS A 290 3.59 -17.94 29.87
C LYS A 290 3.25 -19.25 29.16
N ARG A 291 4.16 -19.76 28.31
CA ARG A 291 3.98 -21.07 27.66
C ARG A 291 4.01 -22.22 28.67
N ASN A 292 4.92 -22.18 29.64
CA ASN A 292 5.01 -23.21 30.66
C ASN A 292 3.79 -23.20 31.58
N ALA A 293 3.33 -22.01 32.01
CA ALA A 293 2.10 -21.87 32.79
C ALA A 293 0.86 -22.40 32.03
N ALA A 294 0.74 -22.08 30.74
CA ALA A 294 -0.33 -22.62 29.91
C ALA A 294 -0.24 -24.15 29.73
N MET A 295 0.98 -24.70 29.69
CA MET A 295 1.19 -26.14 29.58
C MET A 295 0.85 -26.87 30.88
N GLU A 296 1.19 -26.31 32.05
CA GLU A 296 0.78 -26.82 33.35
C GLU A 296 -0.74 -26.74 33.56
N GLU A 297 -1.38 -25.63 33.14
CA GLU A 297 -2.84 -25.48 33.21
C GLU A 297 -3.57 -26.47 32.29
N SER A 298 -3.00 -26.81 31.13
CA SER A 298 -3.57 -27.79 30.20
C SER A 298 -3.21 -29.26 30.52
N GLY A 299 -2.27 -29.50 31.45
CA GLY A 299 -1.66 -30.81 31.70
C GLY A 299 -2.29 -31.62 32.84
N HIS A 300 -3.30 -31.10 33.55
CA HIS A 300 -3.97 -31.79 34.65
C HIS A 300 -5.41 -32.19 34.27
N ILE A 301 -5.54 -32.99 33.19
CA ILE A 301 -6.71 -33.84 32.99
C ILE A 301 -6.32 -35.20 33.55
N ASP A 302 -6.75 -35.42 34.79
CA ASP A 302 -6.44 -36.55 35.64
C ASP A 302 -6.91 -37.87 35.01
N GLU A 303 -5.99 -38.83 34.93
CA GLU A 303 -6.18 -40.20 34.44
C GLU A 303 -6.86 -41.07 35.51
N SER A 304 -7.93 -40.55 36.12
CA SER A 304 -8.49 -41.10 37.35
C SER A 304 -9.93 -40.64 37.58
N GLU A 305 -10.87 -40.94 36.67
CA GLU A 305 -12.26 -41.18 37.07
C GLU A 305 -13.03 -42.02 36.05
N LYS A 306 -12.85 -43.32 36.24
CA LYS A 306 -13.75 -44.38 35.80
C LYS A 306 -15.00 -44.32 36.70
N LEU A 307 -16.16 -44.56 36.08
CA LEU A 307 -17.45 -44.94 36.69
C LEU A 307 -18.40 -43.80 37.11
N ILE A 308 -19.41 -43.50 36.28
CA ILE A 308 -20.84 -43.78 36.57
C ILE A 308 -21.67 -43.61 35.29
N ALA A 309 -22.48 -44.64 35.04
CA ALA A 309 -23.26 -44.92 33.85
C ALA A 309 -24.57 -44.12 33.72
N LYS A 310 -24.99 -43.85 32.47
CA LYS A 310 -26.27 -44.30 31.86
C LYS A 310 -26.59 -43.54 30.55
N ARG A 311 -26.27 -44.14 29.41
CA ARG A 311 -27.27 -44.83 28.55
C ARG A 311 -26.55 -45.50 27.37
N ALA A 312 -26.88 -46.77 27.24
CA ALA A 312 -26.33 -47.73 26.32
C ALA A 312 -26.60 -47.37 24.85
N ARG A 313 -25.59 -47.62 24.00
CA ARG A 313 -25.81 -48.34 22.75
C ARG A 313 -24.51 -49.05 22.36
N GLU A 314 -24.55 -50.37 22.49
CA GLU A 314 -23.59 -51.30 21.91
C GLU A 314 -23.53 -51.11 20.40
N GLU A 315 -22.33 -51.03 19.84
CA GLU A 315 -21.87 -51.90 18.76
C GLU A 315 -20.36 -51.74 18.58
N GLU A 316 -19.78 -52.85 18.15
CA GLU A 316 -18.41 -53.31 18.37
C GLU A 316 -17.31 -52.57 17.61
N GLU A 317 -16.10 -52.85 18.07
CA GLU A 317 -14.80 -52.57 17.48
C GLU A 317 -14.73 -52.93 15.99
N GLU A 318 -14.90 -51.93 15.12
CA GLU A 318 -14.23 -51.92 13.84
C GLU A 318 -13.35 -50.68 13.79
N ALA A 319 -12.04 -50.89 13.84
CA ALA A 319 -11.06 -49.85 13.57
C ALA A 319 -11.44 -49.15 12.27
N LEU A 320 -11.80 -47.86 12.34
CA LEU A 320 -12.10 -47.05 11.17
C LEU A 320 -10.86 -47.00 10.28
N GLN A 321 -10.78 -47.95 9.35
CA GLN A 321 -9.88 -47.91 8.22
C GLN A 321 -10.34 -46.78 7.32
N PHE A 322 -9.72 -45.61 7.50
CA PHE A 322 -9.81 -44.52 6.54
C PHE A 322 -9.15 -44.98 5.23
N ASN A 323 -9.96 -45.58 4.35
CA ASN A 323 -9.62 -45.72 2.95
C ASN A 323 -9.60 -44.31 2.35
N PHE A 324 -8.44 -43.63 2.45
CA PHE A 324 -8.15 -42.48 1.63
C PHE A 324 -8.26 -42.94 0.17
N LYS A 325 -9.39 -42.62 -0.45
CA LYS A 325 -9.50 -42.70 -1.90
C LYS A 325 -8.62 -41.58 -2.43
N GLU A 326 -7.37 -41.94 -2.71
CA GLU A 326 -6.36 -41.10 -3.33
C GLU A 326 -7.06 -40.42 -4.52
N PRO A 327 -7.16 -39.07 -4.53
CA PRO A 327 -7.87 -38.39 -5.58
C PRO A 327 -7.17 -38.74 -6.88
N GLU A 328 -7.87 -39.46 -7.76
CA GLU A 328 -7.46 -39.69 -9.14
C GLU A 328 -6.93 -38.36 -9.67
N VAL A 329 -5.64 -38.35 -9.94
CA VAL A 329 -4.90 -37.26 -10.59
C VAL A 329 -5.37 -37.24 -12.04
N GLY A 330 -6.64 -36.90 -12.24
CA GLY A 330 -7.13 -36.42 -13.50
C GLY A 330 -6.45 -35.08 -13.71
N GLU A 331 -5.36 -35.09 -14.47
CA GLU A 331 -4.67 -33.92 -14.99
C GLU A 331 -5.72 -32.96 -15.55
N ARG A 332 -6.17 -32.02 -14.70
CA ARG A 332 -6.93 -30.89 -15.18
C ARG A 332 -5.95 -30.15 -16.07
N ALA A 333 -6.19 -30.20 -17.37
CA ALA A 333 -5.44 -29.45 -18.36
C ALA A 333 -5.45 -27.97 -17.94
N ILE A 334 -4.39 -27.55 -17.25
CA ILE A 334 -4.12 -26.15 -17.00
C ILE A 334 -3.81 -25.60 -18.38
N ALA A 335 -4.76 -24.87 -18.96
CA ALA A 335 -4.54 -24.08 -20.16
C ALA A 335 -3.51 -23.00 -19.82
N THR A 336 -2.24 -23.38 -19.82
CA THR A 336 -1.12 -22.46 -19.65
C THR A 336 -1.05 -21.63 -20.90
N ASN A 337 -1.17 -20.31 -20.73
CA ASN A 337 -1.09 -19.36 -21.81
C ASN A 337 0.33 -19.42 -22.39
N ARG A 338 0.48 -20.05 -23.57
CA ARG A 338 1.76 -20.40 -24.22
C ARG A 338 2.66 -19.20 -24.57
N ARG A 339 2.28 -17.97 -24.18
CA ARG A 339 3.04 -16.73 -24.39
C ARG A 339 4.08 -16.42 -23.32
N ILE A 340 4.20 -17.21 -22.25
CA ILE A 340 5.20 -16.99 -21.18
C ILE A 340 6.29 -18.09 -21.15
N GLY A 341 6.27 -19.03 -22.09
CA GLY A 341 7.17 -20.20 -22.12
C GLY A 341 8.62 -19.94 -22.55
N GLY A 342 9.20 -18.77 -22.24
CA GLY A 342 10.57 -18.42 -22.63
C GLY A 342 11.53 -18.02 -21.50
N PHE A 343 11.06 -17.93 -20.24
CA PHE A 343 11.90 -17.37 -19.16
C PHE A 343 11.92 -18.15 -17.83
N PHE A 344 11.24 -19.29 -17.75
CA PHE A 344 11.30 -20.17 -16.58
C PHE A 344 12.36 -21.26 -16.80
N GLU A 345 13.63 -20.85 -16.76
CA GLU A 345 14.71 -21.76 -16.38
C GLU A 345 14.71 -21.91 -14.86
N GLU A 346 14.83 -23.15 -14.41
CA GLU A 346 14.81 -23.57 -13.02
C GLU A 346 15.76 -22.73 -12.13
N PRO A 347 15.30 -22.22 -10.97
CA PRO A 347 16.09 -21.37 -10.08
C PRO A 347 17.39 -21.99 -9.54
N ARG A 348 17.60 -23.31 -9.71
CA ARG A 348 18.73 -24.03 -9.13
C ARG A 348 20.04 -23.92 -9.94
N HIS A 349 19.99 -23.55 -11.22
CA HIS A 349 21.20 -23.45 -12.05
C HIS A 349 21.85 -22.07 -12.02
N LYS A 350 21.12 -21.02 -11.59
CA LYS A 350 21.62 -19.64 -11.62
C LYS A 350 22.56 -19.30 -10.47
N SER A 351 22.43 -19.94 -9.29
CA SER A 351 23.34 -19.69 -8.16
C SER A 351 24.74 -20.26 -8.38
N LEU A 352 24.86 -21.40 -9.07
CA LEU A 352 26.16 -22.03 -9.39
C LEU A 352 27.00 -21.18 -10.35
N ALA A 353 26.38 -20.59 -11.37
CA ALA A 353 27.11 -19.79 -12.37
C ALA A 353 27.72 -18.50 -11.78
N TRP A 354 27.03 -17.83 -10.85
CA TRP A 354 27.58 -16.66 -10.16
C TRP A 354 28.70 -17.04 -9.18
N GLY A 355 28.63 -18.22 -8.56
CA GLY A 355 29.69 -18.73 -7.69
C GLY A 355 31.01 -18.99 -8.43
N VAL A 356 30.95 -19.63 -9.61
CA VAL A 356 32.15 -19.89 -10.44
C VAL A 356 32.78 -18.59 -10.94
N ALA A 357 31.99 -17.60 -11.32
CA ALA A 357 32.50 -16.31 -11.78
C ALA A 357 33.22 -15.51 -10.66
N ALA A 358 32.75 -15.58 -9.42
CA ALA A 358 33.38 -14.92 -8.29
C ALA A 358 34.71 -15.60 -7.89
N PHE A 359 34.78 -16.94 -7.93
CA PHE A 359 36.01 -17.68 -7.62
C PHE A 359 37.12 -17.43 -8.64
N ALA A 360 36.79 -17.33 -9.93
CA ALA A 360 37.76 -17.03 -10.99
C ALA A 360 38.36 -15.61 -10.87
N PHE A 361 37.55 -14.62 -10.47
CA PHE A 361 38.05 -13.25 -10.23
C PHE A 361 38.91 -13.16 -8.96
N GLY A 362 38.60 -13.94 -7.92
CA GLY A 362 39.39 -13.99 -6.69
C GLY A 362 40.82 -14.49 -6.92
N LEU A 363 41.00 -15.58 -7.68
CA LEU A 363 42.33 -16.14 -7.96
C LEU A 363 43.19 -15.27 -8.88
N GLY A 364 42.58 -14.48 -9.77
CA GLY A 364 43.29 -13.54 -10.65
C GLY A 364 43.87 -12.33 -9.90
N ALA A 365 43.25 -11.90 -8.79
CA ALA A 365 43.73 -10.76 -8.00
C ALA A 365 44.96 -11.10 -7.14
N VAL A 366 45.12 -12.37 -6.74
CA VAL A 366 46.28 -12.80 -5.91
C VAL A 366 47.55 -13.00 -6.74
N SER A 367 47.44 -13.08 -8.07
CA SER A 367 48.58 -13.26 -8.98
C SER A 367 49.12 -11.94 -9.57
N PHE A 368 48.48 -10.81 -9.28
CA PHE A 368 48.87 -9.47 -9.77
C PHE A 368 49.32 -8.50 -8.65
N LEU A 369 49.68 -9.01 -7.48
CA LEU A 369 50.39 -8.22 -6.46
C LEU A 369 51.90 -8.33 -6.72
N PRO A 370 52.54 -7.32 -7.35
CA PRO A 370 53.99 -7.27 -7.45
C PRO A 370 54.58 -7.12 -6.05
N ASN A 371 55.46 -8.05 -5.68
CA ASN A 371 56.36 -7.93 -4.54
C ASN A 371 57.24 -6.69 -4.76
N PHE A 372 56.89 -5.58 -4.12
CA PHE A 372 57.81 -4.46 -3.92
C PHE A 372 58.50 -4.66 -2.56
N LEU A 373 59.74 -5.14 -2.66
CA LEU A 373 60.76 -5.15 -1.63
C LEU A 373 61.44 -3.78 -1.55
#